data_AF-A0A1B6E5U8-F1
#
_entry.id   AF-A0A1B6E5U8-F1
#
_cell.length_a   1.000
_cell.length_b   1.000
_cell.length_c   1.000
_cell.angle_alpha   90.00
_cell.angle_beta   90.00
_cell.angle_gamma   90.00
#
_symmetry.space_group_name_H-M   'P 1'
#
loop_
_entity.id
_entity.type
_entity.pdbx_description
1 polymer ?
#
loop_
_entity_poly.entity_id
_entity_poly.type
_entity_poly.pdbx_seq_one_letter_code
_entity_poly.pdbx_strand_id
1 'polypeptide(L)'
;MKVEDLGTLSNATAGFLAAFFSSFTLCPTELIKVQLQAARELAVTRNQKIRLGAFNLTRRIIQEEGIQGMFRGLTSTIAREMPGYFVFFGGYEGTRYLLTPEGKSKEESGHLATMAGGAVGGIALWTVIFPADLVKSRIQVSSLDTSFIQTTLDIVQKEGVLALYSGLRPTLIRTVPATAILFLVYENTKKFLHNILD
;
A
#
# COMPACT_ATOMS: atom_id res chain seq x y z
N MET A 1 7.76 29.52 5.60
CA MET A 1 8.18 28.30 6.30
C MET A 1 8.49 27.27 5.21
N LYS A 2 9.77 26.90 5.03
CA LYS A 2 10.14 25.93 3.99
C LYS A 2 9.72 24.53 4.47
N VAL A 3 9.30 23.67 3.55
CA VAL A 3 8.89 22.26 3.80
C VAL A 3 10.03 21.45 4.46
N GLU A 4 11.25 21.97 4.41
CA GLU A 4 12.49 21.35 4.90
C GLU A 4 12.57 21.24 6.43
N ASP A 5 11.87 22.10 7.19
CA ASP A 5 11.92 22.15 8.67
C ASP A 5 10.79 21.39 9.38
N LEU A 6 9.98 20.63 8.63
CA LEU A 6 8.92 19.83 9.23
C LEU A 6 9.53 18.65 10.01
N GLY A 7 9.28 18.62 11.31
CA GLY A 7 9.63 17.50 12.17
C GLY A 7 8.96 16.20 11.71
N THR A 8 9.54 15.05 12.07
CA THR A 8 9.08 13.70 11.69
C THR A 8 7.57 13.51 11.87
N LEU A 9 7.01 14.04 12.97
CA LEU A 9 5.57 13.96 13.25
C LEU A 9 4.72 14.74 12.24
N SER A 10 5.16 15.92 11.81
CA SER A 10 4.41 16.73 10.83
C SER A 10 4.41 16.09 9.45
N ASN A 11 5.50 15.42 9.06
CA ASN A 11 5.53 14.70 7.79
C ASN A 11 4.68 13.42 7.85
N ALA A 12 4.67 12.73 8.99
CA ALA A 12 3.79 11.59 9.19
C ALA A 12 2.30 11.98 9.15
N THR A 13 1.90 13.08 9.79
CA THR A 13 0.52 13.60 9.73
C THR A 13 0.14 14.11 8.35
N ALA A 14 1.06 14.76 7.63
CA ALA A 14 0.85 15.15 6.24
C ALA A 14 0.61 13.91 5.36
N GLY A 15 1.39 12.85 5.53
CA GLY A 15 1.19 11.56 4.85
C GLY A 15 -0.16 10.92 5.15
N PHE A 16 -0.58 10.95 6.42
CA PHE A 16 -1.90 10.47 6.86
C PHE A 16 -3.05 11.22 6.20
N LEU A 17 -2.99 12.56 6.16
CA LEU A 17 -4.02 13.39 5.52
C LEU A 17 -4.02 13.22 4.00
N ALA A 18 -2.84 13.15 3.38
CA ALA A 18 -2.72 12.88 1.95
C ALA A 18 -3.35 11.52 1.58
N ALA A 19 -3.15 10.50 2.42
CA ALA A 19 -3.74 9.17 2.23
C ALA A 19 -5.28 9.18 2.28
N PHE A 20 -5.89 10.05 3.10
CA PHE A 20 -7.35 10.21 3.13
C PHE A 20 -7.89 10.68 1.79
N PHE A 21 -7.29 11.71 1.19
CA PHE A 21 -7.74 12.23 -0.10
C PHE A 21 -7.39 11.29 -1.25
N SER A 22 -6.20 10.68 -1.24
CA SER A 22 -5.80 9.72 -2.27
C SER A 22 -6.71 8.49 -2.29
N SER A 23 -7.27 8.10 -1.14
CA SER A 23 -8.21 6.98 -1.03
C SER A 23 -9.44 7.12 -1.94
N PHE A 24 -9.90 8.35 -2.21
CA PHE A 24 -11.03 8.59 -3.13
C PHE A 24 -10.67 8.26 -4.58
N THR A 25 -9.41 8.44 -4.96
CA THR A 25 -8.91 8.09 -6.29
C THR A 25 -8.52 6.60 -6.38
N LEU A 26 -7.99 6.05 -5.28
CA LEU A 26 -7.54 4.66 -5.23
C LEU A 26 -8.71 3.68 -5.14
N CYS A 27 -9.72 3.95 -4.30
CA CYS A 27 -10.82 3.02 -4.03
C CYS A 27 -11.50 2.48 -5.30
N PRO A 28 -11.90 3.31 -6.29
CA PRO A 28 -12.49 2.80 -7.54
C PRO A 28 -11.59 1.82 -8.29
N THR A 29 -10.28 2.11 -8.34
CA THR A 29 -9.29 1.30 -9.05
C THR A 29 -9.02 0.00 -8.31
N GLU A 30 -8.90 0.05 -6.98
CA GLU A 30 -8.72 -1.12 -6.13
C GLU A 30 -9.94 -2.05 -6.19
N LEU A 31 -11.15 -1.49 -6.14
CA LEU A 31 -12.40 -2.25 -6.25
C LEU A 31 -12.45 -3.07 -7.55
N ILE A 32 -12.20 -2.43 -8.70
CA ILE A 32 -12.17 -3.09 -10.00
C ILE A 32 -11.10 -4.19 -10.02
N LYS A 33 -9.90 -3.88 -9.53
CA LYS A 33 -8.78 -4.83 -9.49
C LYS A 33 -9.13 -6.07 -8.66
N VAL A 34 -9.65 -5.89 -7.45
CA VAL A 34 -9.99 -7.00 -6.55
C VAL A 34 -11.12 -7.86 -7.14
N GLN A 35 -12.17 -7.25 -7.68
CA GLN A 35 -13.26 -8.00 -8.31
C GLN A 35 -12.80 -8.77 -9.56
N LEU A 36 -11.92 -8.19 -10.38
CA LEU A 36 -11.33 -8.90 -11.52
C LEU A 36 -10.41 -10.04 -11.08
N GLN A 37 -9.65 -9.87 -10.00
CA GLN A 37 -8.79 -10.92 -9.44
C GLN A 37 -9.63 -12.07 -8.89
N ALA A 38 -10.68 -11.78 -8.12
CA ALA A 38 -11.61 -12.78 -7.63
C ALA A 38 -12.33 -13.53 -8.77
N ALA A 39 -12.81 -12.80 -9.78
CA ALA A 39 -13.40 -13.41 -10.98
C ALA A 39 -12.40 -14.31 -11.73
N ARG A 40 -11.10 -13.96 -11.70
CA ARG A 40 -10.03 -14.78 -12.28
C ARG A 40 -9.80 -16.07 -11.55
N GLU A 41 -9.70 -16.01 -10.24
CA GLU A 41 -9.49 -17.20 -9.40
C GLU A 41 -10.66 -18.18 -9.51
N LEU A 42 -11.90 -17.68 -9.51
CA LEU A 42 -13.10 -18.51 -9.67
C LEU A 42 -13.15 -19.21 -11.04
N ALA A 43 -12.74 -18.53 -12.10
CA ALA A 43 -12.75 -19.11 -13.43
C ALA A 43 -11.65 -20.16 -13.64
N VAL A 44 -10.46 -19.94 -13.05
CA VAL A 44 -9.41 -20.96 -13.00
C VAL A 44 -9.92 -22.21 -12.26
N THR A 45 -10.55 -22.03 -11.10
CA THR A 45 -11.11 -23.13 -10.30
C THR A 45 -12.19 -23.90 -11.05
N ARG A 46 -13.04 -23.21 -11.82
CA ARG A 46 -14.14 -23.82 -12.59
C ARG A 46 -13.74 -24.27 -13.99
N ASN A 47 -12.46 -24.15 -14.37
CA ASN A 47 -11.95 -24.40 -15.71
C ASN A 47 -12.76 -23.68 -16.82
N GLN A 48 -13.20 -22.45 -16.54
CA GLN A 48 -13.99 -21.63 -17.45
C GLN A 48 -13.17 -20.46 -18.01
N LYS A 49 -13.45 -20.08 -19.26
CA LYS A 49 -12.86 -18.87 -19.85
C LYS A 49 -13.55 -17.62 -19.30
N ILE A 50 -12.76 -16.70 -18.78
CA ILE A 50 -13.22 -15.37 -18.36
C ILE A 50 -13.44 -14.51 -19.59
N ARG A 51 -14.60 -13.86 -19.66
CA ARG A 51 -14.89 -12.79 -20.64
C ARG A 51 -15.07 -11.42 -19.99
N LEU A 52 -14.72 -11.27 -18.72
CA LEU A 52 -14.88 -10.02 -17.98
C LEU A 52 -13.59 -9.18 -18.04
N GLY A 53 -13.68 -8.05 -18.75
CA GLY A 53 -12.64 -7.02 -18.76
C GLY A 53 -12.92 -5.90 -17.77
N ALA A 54 -11.89 -5.12 -17.42
CA ALA A 54 -11.99 -4.00 -16.49
C ALA A 54 -13.06 -2.99 -16.91
N PHE A 55 -13.07 -2.60 -18.19
CA PHE A 55 -14.05 -1.65 -18.72
C PHE A 55 -15.50 -2.17 -18.62
N ASN A 56 -15.72 -3.44 -18.95
CA ASN A 56 -17.04 -4.06 -18.86
C ASN A 56 -17.53 -4.13 -17.40
N LEU A 57 -16.62 -4.42 -16.46
CA LEU A 57 -16.92 -4.43 -15.04
C LEU A 57 -17.26 -3.02 -14.53
N THR A 58 -16.43 -2.03 -14.86
CA THR A 58 -16.69 -0.62 -14.51
C THR A 58 -18.05 -0.16 -15.03
N ARG A 59 -18.35 -0.43 -16.32
CA ARG A 59 -19.64 -0.08 -16.93
C ARG A 59 -20.80 -0.74 -16.19
N ARG A 60 -20.65 -2.02 -15.85
CA ARG A 60 -21.67 -2.79 -15.13
C ARG A 60 -21.95 -2.21 -13.74
N ILE A 61 -20.91 -1.91 -12.95
CA ILE A 61 -21.06 -1.30 -11.61
C ILE A 61 -21.81 0.02 -11.70
N ILE A 62 -21.44 0.88 -12.66
CA ILE A 62 -22.09 2.19 -12.83
C ILE A 62 -23.56 2.02 -13.25
N GLN A 63 -23.89 1.03 -14.08
CA GLN A 63 -25.27 0.80 -14.52
C GLN A 63 -26.16 0.17 -13.44
N GLU A 64 -25.61 -0.75 -12.64
CA GLU A 64 -26.37 -1.47 -11.61
C GLU A 64 -26.50 -0.67 -10.30
N GLU A 65 -25.46 0.08 -9.92
CA GLU A 65 -25.35 0.70 -8.60
C GLU A 65 -25.00 2.19 -8.62
N GLY A 66 -24.84 2.76 -9.82
CA GLY A 66 -24.43 4.14 -9.99
C GLY A 66 -22.97 4.40 -9.60
N ILE A 67 -22.62 5.68 -9.53
CA ILE A 67 -21.25 6.10 -9.20
C ILE A 67 -20.85 5.77 -7.75
N GLN A 68 -21.82 5.68 -6.84
CA GLN A 68 -21.58 5.30 -5.44
C GLN A 68 -21.09 3.86 -5.33
N GLY A 69 -21.49 2.98 -6.25
CA GLY A 69 -21.01 1.60 -6.33
C GLY A 69 -19.48 1.49 -6.48
N MET A 70 -18.81 2.51 -7.03
CA MET A 70 -17.35 2.59 -7.19
C MET A 70 -16.60 2.89 -5.89
N PHE A 71 -17.30 3.39 -4.86
CA PHE A 71 -16.73 3.72 -3.55
C PHE A 71 -17.06 2.67 -2.49
N ARG A 72 -17.55 1.49 -2.90
CA ARG A 72 -17.72 0.35 -2.00
C ARG A 72 -16.35 -0.10 -1.48
N GLY A 73 -16.22 -0.08 -0.16
CA GLY A 73 -14.96 -0.39 0.52
C GLY A 73 -14.09 0.83 0.83
N LEU A 74 -14.54 2.07 0.55
CA LEU A 74 -13.78 3.30 0.84
C LEU A 74 -13.33 3.37 2.30
N THR A 75 -14.19 2.99 3.25
CA THR A 75 -13.84 2.95 4.68
C THR A 75 -12.69 1.97 4.97
N SER A 76 -12.68 0.81 4.31
CA SER A 76 -11.60 -0.17 4.39
C SER A 76 -10.31 0.34 3.74
N THR A 77 -10.40 1.04 2.61
CA THR A 77 -9.24 1.68 1.97
C THR A 77 -8.66 2.75 2.90
N ILE A 78 -9.48 3.69 3.36
CA ILE A 78 -9.09 4.74 4.32
C ILE A 78 -8.44 4.16 5.58
N ALA A 79 -9.06 3.15 6.19
CA ALA A 79 -8.56 2.52 7.41
C ALA A 79 -7.22 1.80 7.23
N ARG A 80 -6.88 1.40 6.00
CA ARG A 80 -5.60 0.78 5.66
C ARG A 80 -4.55 1.81 5.28
N GLU A 81 -4.90 2.72 4.37
CA GLU A 81 -3.96 3.67 3.78
C GLU A 81 -3.49 4.69 4.83
N MET A 82 -4.39 5.25 5.64
CA MET A 82 -4.02 6.34 6.56
C MET A 82 -2.99 5.91 7.63
N PRO A 83 -3.20 4.83 8.41
CA PRO A 83 -2.20 4.36 9.37
C PRO A 83 -0.92 3.90 8.65
N GLY A 84 -1.06 3.25 7.50
CA GLY A 84 0.02 2.80 6.66
C GLY A 84 1.00 3.91 6.28
N TYR A 85 0.47 4.98 5.70
CA TYR A 85 1.27 6.12 5.25
C TYR A 85 1.81 6.95 6.41
N PHE A 86 1.09 7.05 7.52
CA PHE A 86 1.63 7.68 8.73
C PHE A 86 2.91 6.99 9.19
N VAL A 87 2.87 5.66 9.30
CA VAL A 87 4.01 4.83 9.73
C VAL A 87 5.12 4.84 8.69
N PHE A 88 4.77 4.78 7.40
CA PHE A 88 5.72 4.89 6.31
C PHE A 88 6.52 6.19 6.38
N PHE A 89 5.84 7.34 6.41
CA PHE A 89 6.51 8.63 6.42
C PHE A 89 7.23 8.90 7.73
N GLY A 90 6.71 8.42 8.87
CA GLY A 90 7.40 8.46 10.15
C GLY A 90 8.72 7.68 10.13
N GLY A 91 8.70 6.44 9.62
CA GLY A 91 9.90 5.61 9.48
C GLY A 91 10.88 6.17 8.45
N TYR A 92 10.38 6.67 7.34
CA TYR A 92 11.17 7.31 6.29
C TYR A 92 11.91 8.54 6.82
N GLU A 93 11.21 9.51 7.39
CA GLU A 93 11.81 10.74 7.90
C GLU A 93 12.70 10.49 9.12
N GLY A 94 12.30 9.56 10.02
CA GLY A 94 13.14 9.16 11.16
C GLY A 94 14.47 8.56 10.72
N THR A 95 14.46 7.70 9.71
CA THR A 95 15.69 7.12 9.14
C THR A 95 16.55 8.17 8.48
N ARG A 96 15.95 9.10 7.72
CA ARG A 96 16.70 10.20 7.10
C ARG A 96 17.31 11.14 8.13
N TYR A 97 16.61 11.43 9.22
CA TYR A 97 17.15 12.22 10.32
C TYR A 97 18.39 11.56 10.94
N LEU A 98 18.35 10.25 11.16
CA LEU A 98 19.49 9.50 11.73
C LEU A 98 20.69 9.36 10.77
N LEU A 99 20.44 9.30 9.46
CA LEU A 99 21.49 9.11 8.45
C LEU A 99 22.07 10.42 7.89
N THR A 100 21.45 11.57 8.17
CA THR A 100 21.95 12.88 7.71
C THR A 100 22.97 13.42 8.72
N PRO A 101 24.24 13.64 8.34
CA PRO A 101 25.24 14.22 9.25
C PRO A 101 24.84 15.63 9.71
N GLU A 102 25.18 15.98 10.95
CA GLU A 102 24.91 17.32 11.51
C GLU A 102 25.51 18.41 10.62
N GLY A 103 24.67 19.35 10.16
CA GLY A 103 25.07 20.49 9.32
C GLY A 103 24.87 20.34 7.81
N LYS A 104 24.34 19.20 7.32
CA LYS A 104 24.02 19.00 5.89
C LYS A 104 22.51 19.03 5.61
N SER A 105 22.14 19.54 4.43
CA SER A 105 20.73 19.58 3.98
C SER A 105 20.19 18.17 3.71
N LYS A 106 18.86 17.98 3.82
CA LYS A 106 18.18 16.75 3.39
C LYS A 106 18.58 16.39 1.95
N GLU A 107 18.75 17.34 1.04
CA GLU A 107 19.15 17.03 -0.34
C GLU A 107 20.57 16.47 -0.48
N GLU A 108 21.45 16.74 0.49
CA GLU A 108 22.82 16.21 0.53
C GLU A 108 22.93 14.84 1.21
N SER A 109 21.84 14.32 1.81
CA SER A 109 21.84 12.99 2.46
C SER A 109 22.14 11.85 1.48
N GLY A 110 22.17 12.14 0.17
CA GLY A 110 22.49 11.21 -0.89
C GLY A 110 21.37 10.20 -1.15
N HIS A 111 21.37 9.61 -2.33
CA HIS A 111 20.35 8.63 -2.75
C HIS A 111 20.29 7.41 -1.82
N LEU A 112 21.41 7.03 -1.19
CA LEU A 112 21.47 5.92 -0.23
C LEU A 112 20.62 6.15 1.03
N ALA A 113 20.62 7.35 1.62
CA ALA A 113 19.78 7.63 2.79
C ALA A 113 18.29 7.67 2.42
N THR A 114 17.96 8.14 1.22
CA THR A 114 16.59 8.11 0.69
C THR A 114 16.11 6.67 0.45
N MET A 115 16.97 5.82 -0.12
CA MET A 115 16.70 4.40 -0.31
C MET A 115 16.53 3.67 1.02
N ALA A 116 17.42 3.92 1.99
CA ALA A 116 17.35 3.34 3.32
C ALA A 116 16.07 3.78 4.04
N GLY A 117 15.74 5.07 4.00
CA GLY A 117 14.49 5.59 4.55
C GLY A 117 13.25 4.98 3.89
N GLY A 118 13.27 4.83 2.56
CA GLY A 118 12.17 4.19 1.83
C GLY A 118 12.00 2.71 2.21
N ALA A 119 13.12 1.99 2.39
CA ALA A 119 13.10 0.61 2.84
C ALA A 119 12.57 0.47 4.27
N VAL A 120 13.06 1.28 5.21
CA VAL A 120 12.58 1.27 6.60
C VAL A 120 11.12 1.67 6.70
N GLY A 121 10.72 2.75 6.02
CA GLY A 121 9.32 3.18 5.95
C GLY A 121 8.42 2.09 5.35
N GLY A 122 8.87 1.43 4.27
CA GLY A 122 8.16 0.31 3.65
C GLY A 122 8.02 -0.90 4.58
N ILE A 123 9.09 -1.30 5.27
CA ILE A 123 9.04 -2.38 6.27
C ILE A 123 8.08 -2.03 7.40
N ALA A 124 8.13 -0.79 7.91
CA ALA A 124 7.27 -0.33 8.98
C ALA A 124 5.79 -0.34 8.57
N LEU A 125 5.48 0.18 7.38
CA LEU A 125 4.13 0.13 6.79
C LEU A 125 3.62 -1.30 6.70
N TRP A 126 4.41 -2.21 6.10
CA TRP A 126 3.99 -3.60 5.95
C TRP A 126 3.82 -4.29 7.30
N THR A 127 4.65 -3.98 8.29
CA THR A 127 4.51 -4.56 9.64
C THR A 127 3.17 -4.19 10.30
N VAL A 128 2.64 -2.99 10.02
CA VAL A 128 1.35 -2.54 10.58
C VAL A 128 0.16 -3.04 9.76
N ILE A 129 0.26 -3.02 8.43
CA ILE A 129 -0.87 -3.37 7.55
C ILE A 129 -1.04 -4.89 7.38
N PHE A 130 0.06 -5.64 7.36
CA PHE A 130 0.06 -7.04 6.94
C PHE A 130 -0.93 -7.95 7.68
N PRO A 131 -1.12 -7.85 9.02
CA PRO A 131 -2.13 -8.63 9.73
C PRO A 131 -3.54 -8.48 9.14
N ALA A 132 -3.93 -7.24 8.80
CA ALA A 132 -5.25 -6.97 8.25
C ALA A 132 -5.38 -7.51 6.82
N ASP A 133 -4.33 -7.39 6.01
CA ASP A 133 -4.29 -7.95 4.65
C ASP A 133 -4.36 -9.50 4.68
N LEU A 134 -3.72 -10.14 5.67
CA LEU A 134 -3.79 -11.59 5.85
C LEU A 134 -5.19 -12.07 6.24
N VAL A 135 -5.85 -11.42 7.20
CA VAL A 135 -7.23 -11.77 7.59
C VAL A 135 -8.18 -11.59 6.42
N LYS A 136 -8.06 -10.48 5.67
CA LYS A 136 -8.85 -10.25 4.44
C LYS A 136 -8.63 -11.37 3.43
N SER A 137 -7.38 -11.77 3.18
CA SER A 137 -7.08 -12.87 2.26
C SER A 137 -7.69 -14.19 2.71
N ARG A 138 -7.61 -14.52 4.01
CA ARG A 138 -8.24 -15.74 4.56
C ARG A 138 -9.76 -15.75 4.38
N ILE A 139 -10.43 -14.61 4.61
CA ILE A 139 -11.87 -14.47 4.37
C ILE A 139 -12.20 -14.63 2.89
N GLN A 140 -11.41 -14.03 2.00
CA GLN A 140 -11.65 -14.11 0.56
C GLN A 140 -11.44 -15.52 -0.01
N VAL A 141 -10.53 -16.31 0.58
CA VAL A 141 -10.29 -17.71 0.19
C VAL A 141 -11.31 -18.65 0.84
N SER A 142 -11.76 -18.35 2.06
CA SER A 142 -12.82 -19.08 2.74
C SER A 142 -14.14 -18.85 2.00
N SER A 143 -14.85 -19.93 1.64
CA SER A 143 -16.19 -19.81 1.01
C SER A 143 -17.29 -19.45 2.01
N LEU A 144 -16.92 -19.12 3.24
CA LEU A 144 -17.82 -18.80 4.35
C LEU A 144 -17.86 -17.29 4.56
N ASP A 145 -19.07 -16.73 4.68
CA ASP A 145 -19.29 -15.33 5.08
C ASP A 145 -18.98 -15.15 6.57
N THR A 146 -17.69 -15.16 6.90
CA THR A 146 -17.20 -14.96 8.27
C THR A 146 -16.81 -13.51 8.52
N SER A 147 -17.19 -12.97 9.68
CA SER A 147 -16.80 -11.63 10.09
C SER A 147 -15.28 -11.49 10.22
N PHE A 148 -14.75 -10.29 9.96
CA PHE A 148 -13.33 -9.95 10.13
C PHE A 148 -12.83 -10.26 11.55
N ILE A 149 -13.63 -9.89 12.56
CA ILE A 149 -13.27 -10.12 13.97
C ILE A 149 -13.26 -11.61 14.27
N GLN A 150 -14.29 -12.35 13.82
CA GLN A 150 -14.37 -13.79 14.04
C GLN A 150 -13.17 -14.51 13.42
N THR A 151 -12.82 -14.17 12.17
CA THR A 151 -11.68 -14.78 11.48
C THR A 151 -10.36 -14.44 12.17
N THR A 152 -10.21 -13.20 12.66
CA THR A 152 -9.02 -12.79 13.43
C THR A 152 -8.90 -13.61 14.72
N LEU A 153 -9.98 -13.74 15.48
CA LEU A 153 -10.01 -14.52 16.71
C LEU A 153 -9.72 -16.00 16.44
N ASP A 154 -10.33 -16.57 15.40
CA ASP A 154 -10.12 -17.97 15.02
C ASP A 154 -8.65 -18.24 14.67
N ILE A 155 -8.00 -17.34 13.91
CA ILE A 155 -6.57 -17.46 13.57
C ILE A 155 -5.72 -17.38 14.84
N VAL A 156 -5.97 -16.39 15.70
CA VAL A 156 -5.20 -16.19 16.93
C VAL A 156 -5.37 -17.38 17.89
N GLN A 157 -6.57 -17.94 18.01
CA GLN A 157 -6.85 -19.07 18.90
C GLN A 157 -6.29 -20.39 18.37
N LYS A 158 -6.36 -20.64 17.06
CA LYS A 158 -5.97 -21.93 16.45
C LYS A 158 -4.51 -21.98 16.01
N GLU A 159 -4.00 -20.88 15.46
CA GLU A 159 -2.66 -20.80 14.84
C GLU A 159 -1.70 -19.88 15.63
N GLY A 160 -2.22 -19.08 16.56
CA GLY A 160 -1.46 -18.13 17.37
C GLY A 160 -1.31 -16.74 16.73
N VAL A 161 -0.83 -15.77 17.50
CA VAL A 161 -0.68 -14.37 17.05
C VAL A 161 0.31 -14.22 15.90
N LEU A 162 1.39 -15.03 15.89
CA LEU A 162 2.39 -15.00 14.82
C LEU A 162 1.83 -15.45 13.46
N ALA A 163 0.72 -16.20 13.44
CA ALA A 163 0.08 -16.61 12.19
C ALA A 163 -0.47 -15.42 11.39
N LEU A 164 -0.79 -14.29 12.05
CA LEU A 164 -1.17 -13.02 11.39
C LEU A 164 -0.02 -12.42 10.57
N TYR A 165 1.20 -12.89 10.76
CA TYR A 165 2.39 -12.47 10.02
C TYR A 165 2.94 -13.57 9.09
N SER A 166 2.19 -14.66 8.92
CA SER A 166 2.55 -15.74 8.01
C SER A 166 2.53 -15.24 6.55
N GLY A 167 3.71 -15.07 5.95
CA GLY A 167 3.88 -14.44 4.63
C GLY A 167 4.46 -13.02 4.65
N LEU A 168 4.76 -12.46 5.82
CA LEU A 168 5.43 -11.16 5.91
C LEU A 168 6.83 -11.23 5.29
N ARG A 169 7.58 -12.31 5.53
CA ARG A 169 8.95 -12.50 5.02
C ARG A 169 9.06 -12.31 3.49
N PRO A 170 8.31 -13.04 2.64
CA PRO A 170 8.37 -12.81 1.19
C PRO A 170 7.92 -11.40 0.80
N THR A 171 7.00 -10.79 1.55
CA THR A 171 6.56 -9.40 1.33
C THR A 171 7.66 -8.38 1.60
N LEU A 172 8.43 -8.57 2.67
CA LEU A 172 9.59 -7.72 2.99
C LEU A 172 10.72 -7.92 2.00
N ILE A 173 11.04 -9.16 1.65
CA ILE A 173 12.06 -9.49 0.64
C ILE A 173 11.71 -8.86 -0.71
N ARG A 174 10.43 -8.84 -1.10
CA ARG A 174 9.96 -8.18 -2.34
C ARG A 174 10.06 -6.65 -2.27
N THR A 175 9.89 -6.06 -1.08
CA THR A 175 9.87 -4.60 -0.92
C THR A 175 11.23 -3.99 -1.28
N VAL A 176 12.34 -4.60 -0.84
CA VAL A 176 13.69 -4.09 -1.09
C VAL A 176 14.03 -3.90 -2.59
N PRO A 177 13.93 -4.92 -3.47
CA PRO A 177 14.21 -4.75 -4.89
C PRO A 177 13.20 -3.84 -5.58
N ALA A 178 11.92 -3.83 -5.16
CA ALA A 178 10.92 -2.92 -5.71
C ALA A 178 11.29 -1.46 -5.43
N THR A 179 11.73 -1.14 -4.21
CA THR A 179 12.22 0.18 -3.84
C THR A 179 13.50 0.54 -4.59
N ALA A 180 14.44 -0.40 -4.75
CA ALA A 180 15.68 -0.16 -5.49
C ALA A 180 15.41 0.19 -6.97
N ILE A 181 14.54 -0.57 -7.64
CA ILE A 181 14.14 -0.32 -9.03
C ILE A 181 13.42 1.03 -9.14
N LEU A 182 12.50 1.33 -8.22
CA LEU A 182 11.78 2.60 -8.20
C LEU A 182 12.74 3.79 -8.18
N PHE A 183 13.76 3.76 -7.30
CA PHE A 183 14.75 4.82 -7.21
C PHE A 183 15.64 4.89 -8.45
N LEU A 184 16.11 3.75 -8.96
CA LEU A 184 16.92 3.70 -10.17
C LEU A 184 16.18 4.31 -11.37
N VAL A 185 14.91 3.95 -11.55
CA VAL A 185 14.07 4.51 -12.61
C VAL A 185 13.86 6.01 -12.39
N TYR A 186 13.51 6.42 -11.18
CA TYR A 186 13.31 7.83 -10.84
C TYR A 186 14.54 8.69 -11.14
N GLU A 187 15.73 8.26 -10.72
CA GLU A 187 16.98 8.99 -10.97
C GLU A 187 17.30 9.09 -12.45
N ASN A 188 17.18 7.97 -13.19
CA ASN A 188 17.44 7.96 -14.63
C ASN A 188 16.46 8.84 -15.38
N THR A 189 15.17 8.78 -15.02
CA THR A 189 14.14 9.64 -15.60
C THR A 189 14.39 11.11 -15.28
N LYS A 190 14.75 11.44 -14.03
CA LYS A 190 15.06 12.82 -13.63
C LYS A 190 16.26 13.37 -14.41
N LYS A 191 17.35 12.60 -14.53
CA LYS A 191 18.54 12.99 -15.31
C LYS A 191 18.19 13.19 -16.79
N PHE A 192 17.41 12.28 -17.36
CA PHE A 192 16.97 12.37 -18.76
C PHE A 192 16.11 13.60 -19.02
N LEU A 193 15.15 13.91 -18.15
CA LEU A 193 14.31 15.11 -18.25
C LEU A 193 15.14 16.39 -18.13
N HIS A 194 16.07 16.47 -17.17
CA HIS A 194 16.96 17.62 -17.07
C HIS A 194 17.78 17.83 -18.35
N ASN A 195 18.37 16.77 -18.90
CA ASN A 195 19.13 16.85 -20.15
C ASN A 195 18.32 17.24 -21.39
N ILE A 196 16.97 17.18 -21.33
CA ILE A 196 16.07 17.59 -22.43
C ILE A 196 15.55 19.02 -22.23
N LEU A 197 15.38 19.43 -20.97
CA LEU A 197 14.82 20.74 -20.60
C LEU A 197 15.88 21.84 -20.46
N ASP A 198 17.15 21.46 -20.33
CA ASP A 198 18.34 22.33 -20.40
C ASP A 198 18.98 22.30 -21.80
#